data_AF-A0ABD0PKV3-F1
#
_entry.id   AF-A0ABD0PKV3-F1
#
_cell.length_a   1.000
_cell.length_b   1.000
_cell.length_c   1.000
_cell.angle_alpha   90.00
_cell.angle_beta   90.00
_cell.angle_gamma   90.00
#
_symmetry.space_group_name_H-M   'P 1'
#
loop_
_entity.id
_entity.type
_entity.pdbx_description
1 polymer ?
#
loop_
_entity_poly.entity_id
_entity_poly.type
_entity_poly.pdbx_seq_one_letter_code
_entity_poly.pdbx_strand_id
1 'polypeptide(L)'
;MFPALIESGSEAKLCASLLKPNESLVMNIYVVDGDQSTLLLQEKAEEEFQRCFNFKDIISHQAPLVEAESVQKIMLELKGESFKMAKARKVMFKPYHPLTFIQTDKPIYTPGQT
;
A
#
# COMPACT_ATOMS: atom_id res chain seq x y z
N MET A 1 6.51 -9.03 1.64
CA MET A 1 7.06 -8.24 0.51
C MET A 1 6.27 -6.95 0.43
N PHE A 2 6.94 -5.81 0.17
CA PHE A 2 6.31 -4.49 0.18
C PHE A 2 6.56 -3.79 -1.17
N PRO A 3 5.54 -3.31 -1.90
CA PRO A 3 5.72 -2.63 -3.19
C PRO A 3 6.43 -1.28 -3.02
N ALA A 4 7.28 -0.91 -3.98
CA ALA A 4 7.97 0.39 -3.95
C ALA A 4 7.08 1.56 -4.41
N LEU A 5 6.02 1.25 -5.16
CA LEU A 5 5.06 2.19 -5.72
C LEU A 5 3.64 1.67 -5.43
N ILE A 6 2.78 2.56 -4.93
CA ILE A 6 1.36 2.30 -4.72
C ILE A 6 0.59 3.39 -5.47
N GLU A 7 -0.16 2.98 -6.48
CA GLU A 7 -1.07 3.87 -7.19
C GLU A 7 -2.40 3.97 -6.44
N SER A 8 -2.97 5.17 -6.37
CA SER A 8 -4.28 5.39 -5.75
C SER A 8 -5.34 4.51 -6.41
N GLY A 9 -6.25 3.94 -5.62
CA GLY A 9 -7.30 3.05 -6.13
C GLY A 9 -6.84 1.68 -6.63
N SER A 10 -5.53 1.39 -6.64
CA SER A 10 -5.01 0.07 -7.03
C SER A 10 -5.28 -1.02 -5.96
N GLU A 11 -5.36 -2.27 -6.39
CA GLU A 11 -5.46 -3.44 -5.49
C GLU A 11 -4.08 -3.85 -4.93
N ALA A 12 -3.27 -2.88 -4.50
CA ALA A 12 -1.96 -3.17 -3.93
C ALA A 12 -2.09 -4.10 -2.70
N LYS A 13 -1.25 -5.13 -2.61
CA LYS A 13 -1.27 -6.12 -1.52
C LYS A 13 -0.02 -6.03 -0.66
N LEU A 14 -0.23 -6.11 0.64
CA LEU A 14 0.81 -6.21 1.65
C LEU A 14 0.86 -7.65 2.18
N CYS A 15 1.94 -8.37 1.92
CA CYS A 15 2.10 -9.73 2.43
C CYS A 15 3.15 -9.79 3.54
N ALA A 16 2.76 -10.40 4.66
CA ALA A 16 3.61 -10.66 5.81
C ALA A 16 3.72 -12.18 6.01
N SER A 17 4.94 -12.61 6.33
CA SER A 17 5.24 -13.99 6.71
C SER A 17 6.11 -13.96 7.95
N LEU A 18 5.70 -14.72 8.95
CA LEU A 18 6.45 -14.93 10.18
C LEU A 18 6.67 -16.43 10.33
N LEU A 19 7.93 -16.83 10.42
CA LEU A 19 8.33 -18.22 10.51
C LEU A 19 8.70 -18.54 11.96
N LYS A 20 8.08 -19.58 12.53
CA LYS A 20 8.43 -20.19 13.83
C LYS A 20 8.75 -19.16 14.93
N PRO A 21 7.77 -18.35 15.36
CA PRO A 21 7.98 -17.48 16.51
C PRO A 21 8.21 -18.31 17.78
N ASN A 22 9.17 -17.89 18.60
CA ASN A 22 9.46 -18.53 19.90
C ASN A 22 8.63 -17.92 21.06
N GLU A 23 7.95 -16.81 20.81
CA GLU A 23 7.10 -16.10 21.75
C GLU A 23 5.92 -15.46 21.00
N SER A 24 4.89 -15.01 21.72
CA SER A 24 3.80 -14.26 21.10
C SER A 24 4.29 -12.89 20.62
N LEU A 25 4.11 -12.61 19.34
CA LEU A 25 4.53 -11.36 18.70
C LEU A 25 3.32 -10.53 18.28
N VAL A 26 3.43 -9.22 18.44
CA VAL A 26 2.51 -8.23 17.88
C VAL A 26 3.24 -7.50 16.77
N MET A 27 2.68 -7.56 15.56
CA MET A 27 3.15 -6.85 14.39
C MET A 27 2.28 -5.62 14.15
N ASN A 28 2.89 -4.44 14.21
CA ASN A 28 2.26 -3.18 13.83
C ASN A 28 2.87 -2.68 12.52
N ILE A 29 2.02 -2.17 11.64
CA ILE A 29 2.43 -1.55 10.39
C ILE A 29 1.86 -0.15 10.34
N TYR A 30 2.72 0.83 10.10
CA TYR A 30 2.41 2.24 10.06
C TYR A 30 2.75 2.84 8.70
N VAL A 31 1.96 3.83 8.29
CA VAL A 31 2.37 4.82 7.29
C VAL A 31 2.84 6.05 8.05
N VAL A 32 4.01 6.56 7.66
CA VAL A 32 4.63 7.73 8.25
C VAL A 32 4.79 8.78 7.14
N ASP A 33 4.09 9.90 7.33
CA ASP A 33 4.12 11.08 6.47
C ASP A 33 4.58 12.30 7.28
N GLY A 34 5.81 12.74 7.02
CA GLY A 34 6.49 13.71 7.87
C GLY A 34 6.59 13.21 9.32
N ASP A 35 5.98 13.96 10.24
CA ASP A 35 5.91 13.63 11.67
C ASP A 35 4.62 12.88 12.05
N GLN A 36 3.67 12.73 11.12
CA GLN A 36 2.44 11.98 11.37
C GLN A 36 2.64 10.49 11.09
N SER A 37 2.21 9.66 12.05
CA SER A 37 2.22 8.20 11.92
C SER A 37 0.81 7.65 12.07
N THR A 38 0.35 6.90 11.07
CA THR A 38 -0.96 6.27 11.03
C THR A 38 -0.80 4.75 11.09
N LEU A 39 -1.42 4.10 12.09
CA LEU A 39 -1.46 2.65 12.16
C LEU A 39 -2.37 2.11 11.05
N LEU A 40 -1.79 1.29 10.19
CA LEU A 40 -2.49 0.61 9.12
C LEU A 40 -3.03 -0.75 9.57
N LEU A 41 -2.16 -1.57 10.16
CA LEU A 41 -2.48 -2.95 10.50
C LEU A 41 -1.83 -3.30 11.83
N GLN A 42 -2.58 -3.99 12.67
CA GLN A 42 -2.06 -4.69 13.83
C GLN A 42 -2.44 -6.16 13.71
N GLU A 43 -1.46 -7.04 13.83
CA GLU A 43 -1.65 -8.49 13.76
C GLU A 43 -0.92 -9.15 14.92
N LYS A 44 -1.63 -10.01 15.66
CA LYS A 44 -1.03 -10.86 16.70
C LYS A 44 -0.68 -12.22 16.11
N ALA A 45 0.53 -12.69 16.37
CA ALA A 45 1.01 -13.97 15.89
C ALA A 45 1.59 -14.79 17.05
N GLU A 46 0.98 -15.95 17.27
CA GLU A 46 1.45 -16.96 18.24
C GLU A 46 2.11 -18.14 17.53
N GLU A 47 1.82 -18.32 16.24
CA GLU A 47 2.33 -19.39 15.39
C GLU A 47 2.83 -18.82 14.06
N GLU A 48 3.41 -19.69 13.22
CA GLU A 48 3.79 -19.36 11.86
C GLU A 48 2.57 -18.92 11.03
N PHE A 49 2.72 -17.84 10.27
CA PHE A 49 1.67 -17.37 9.38
C PHE A 49 2.21 -16.81 8.08
N GLN A 50 1.38 -16.86 7.05
CA GLN A 50 1.54 -16.11 5.82
C GLN A 50 0.20 -15.51 5.43
N ARG A 51 0.09 -14.18 5.51
CA ARG A 51 -1.15 -13.44 5.23
C ARG A 51 -0.87 -12.25 4.33
N CYS A 52 -1.82 -11.96 3.46
CA CYS A 52 -1.78 -10.79 2.61
C CYS A 52 -3.02 -9.92 2.87
N PHE A 53 -2.81 -8.62 2.90
CA PHE A 53 -3.83 -7.61 3.21
C PHE A 53 -3.91 -6.65 2.03
N ASN A 54 -5.11 -6.36 1.53
CA ASN A 54 -5.24 -5.34 0.48
C ASN A 54 -5.10 -3.96 1.10
N PHE A 55 -4.33 -3.09 0.46
CA PHE A 55 -4.19 -1.69 0.86
C PHE A 55 -5.54 -0.97 0.90
N LYS A 56 -6.43 -1.28 -0.04
CA LYS A 56 -7.78 -0.72 -0.08
C LYS A 56 -8.61 -1.05 1.16
N ASP A 57 -8.48 -2.26 1.69
CA ASP A 57 -9.23 -2.72 2.87
C ASP A 57 -8.64 -2.16 4.17
N ILE A 58 -7.34 -1.91 4.17
CA ILE A 58 -6.60 -1.33 5.29
C ILE A 58 -6.81 0.19 5.38
N ILE A 59 -6.97 0.85 4.24
CA ILE A 59 -7.17 2.29 4.14
C ILE A 59 -8.59 2.58 3.63
N SER A 60 -9.59 2.09 4.38
CA SER A 60 -11.02 2.11 4.01
C SER A 60 -11.64 3.50 3.82
N HIS A 61 -10.97 4.60 4.20
CA HIS A 61 -11.55 5.94 4.04
C HIS A 61 -10.69 7.00 3.35
N GLN A 62 -9.38 6.82 3.28
CA GLN A 62 -8.49 7.66 2.48
C GLN A 62 -7.23 6.89 2.17
N ALA A 63 -7.21 5.99 1.16
CA ALA A 63 -6.00 6.02 0.33
C ALA A 63 -5.84 7.51 0.02
N PRO A 64 -4.77 8.20 0.49
CA PRO A 64 -4.73 9.64 0.35
C PRO A 64 -5.07 9.88 -1.11
N LEU A 65 -6.11 10.67 -1.36
CA LEU A 65 -6.37 11.15 -2.70
C LEU A 65 -5.15 12.01 -2.96
N VAL A 66 -4.04 11.38 -3.33
CA VAL A 66 -2.76 12.02 -3.45
C VAL A 66 -2.96 12.82 -4.71
N GLU A 67 -3.29 14.09 -4.54
CA GLU A 67 -3.47 15.02 -5.66
C GLU A 67 -2.14 15.16 -6.43
N ALA A 68 -1.02 14.88 -5.74
CA ALA A 68 0.33 14.85 -6.28
C ALA A 68 1.09 13.60 -5.82
N GLU A 69 2.16 13.25 -6.52
CA GLU A 69 3.06 12.16 -6.09
C GLU A 69 3.70 12.51 -4.74
N SER A 70 3.70 11.55 -3.81
CA SER A 70 4.33 11.72 -2.49
C SER A 70 5.18 10.51 -2.12
N VAL A 71 6.28 10.75 -1.39
CA VAL A 71 7.13 9.67 -0.86
C VAL A 71 6.94 9.60 0.64
N GLN A 72 6.27 8.54 1.08
CA GLN A 72 6.03 8.28 2.50
C GLN A 72 6.87 7.08 2.95
N LYS A 73 6.98 6.87 4.27
CA LYS A 73 7.67 5.70 4.83
C LYS A 73 6.63 4.74 5.37
N ILE A 74 6.79 3.46 5.06
CA ILE A 74 6.05 2.40 5.73
C ILE A 74 6.97 1.75 6.74
N MET A 75 6.55 1.77 7.99
CA MET A 75 7.28 1.27 9.14
C MET A 75 6.58 0.05 9.70
N LEU A 76 7.31 -1.04 9.85
CA LEU A 76 6.88 -2.25 10.51
C LEU A 76 7.59 -2.34 11.85
N GLU A 77 6.82 -2.57 12.91
CA GLU A 77 7.32 -2.89 14.23
C GLU A 77 6.83 -4.28 14.64
N LEU A 78 7.74 -5.13 15.09
CA LEU A 78 7.47 -6.44 15.64
C LEU A 78 7.89 -6.42 17.10
N LYS A 79 6.98 -6.75 18.01
CA LYS A 79 7.23 -6.69 19.46
C LYS A 79 6.66 -7.93 20.15
N GLY A 80 7.50 -8.60 20.91
CA GLY A 80 7.10 -9.58 21.91
C GLY A 80 7.60 -9.18 23.29
N GLU A 81 7.72 -10.18 24.16
CA GLU A 81 8.21 -10.00 25.53
C GLU A 81 9.71 -9.71 25.53
N SER A 82 10.50 -10.53 24.83
CA SER A 82 11.96 -10.43 24.78
C SER A 82 12.48 -9.88 23.45
N PHE A 83 11.65 -9.88 22.39
CA PHE A 83 12.05 -9.46 21.06
C PHE A 83 11.43 -8.14 20.63
N LYS A 84 12.24 -7.26 20.02
CA LYS A 84 11.76 -6.06 19.31
C LYS A 84 12.53 -5.86 18.02
N MET A 85 11.81 -5.60 16.94
CA MET A 85 12.39 -5.26 15.64
C MET A 85 11.57 -4.17 14.98
N ALA A 86 12.25 -3.19 14.37
CA ALA A 86 11.62 -2.21 13.52
C ALA A 86 12.27 -2.21 12.13
N LYS A 87 11.47 -2.02 11.09
CA LYS A 87 11.94 -1.92 9.71
C LYS A 87 11.11 -0.91 8.94
N ALA A 88 11.78 0.04 8.30
CA ALA A 88 11.12 1.04 7.47
C ALA A 88 11.51 0.89 6.00
N ARG A 89 10.59 1.21 5.09
CA ARG A 89 10.84 1.37 3.65
C ARG A 89 10.16 2.62 3.13
N LYS A 90 10.82 3.33 2.22
CA LYS A 90 10.21 4.43 1.47
C LYS A 90 9.34 3.85 0.35
N VAL A 91 8.19 4.46 0.15
CA VAL A 91 7.17 4.04 -0.82
C VAL A 91 6.66 5.28 -1.51
N MET A 92 6.59 5.22 -2.84
CA MET A 92 5.99 6.27 -3.64
C MET A 92 4.48 6.02 -3.73
N PHE A 93 3.69 7.03 -3.39
CA PHE A 93 2.25 7.07 -3.59
C PHE A 93 1.96 7.96 -4.78
N LYS A 94 1.22 7.43 -5.76
CA LYS A 94 0.95 8.13 -7.02
C LYS A 94 -0.57 8.27 -7.28
N PRO A 95 -1.05 9.44 -7.74
CA PRO A 95 -2.42 9.58 -8.22
C PRO A 95 -2.72 8.65 -9.39
N TYR A 96 -3.93 8.10 -9.40
CA TYR A 96 -4.42 7.35 -10.57
C TYR A 96 -4.73 8.30 -11.71
N HIS A 97 -4.14 8.05 -12.88
CA HIS A 97 -4.44 8.78 -14.11
C HIS A 97 -5.05 7.81 -15.13
N PRO A 98 -6.37 7.84 -15.35
CA PRO A 98 -7.01 6.94 -16.30
C PRO A 98 -6.49 7.21 -17.72
N LEU A 99 -6.04 6.16 -18.40
CA LEU A 99 -5.74 6.22 -19.83
C LEU A 99 -7.06 6.37 -20.59
N THR A 100 -7.22 7.50 -21.29
CA THR A 100 -8.38 7.76 -22.14
C THR A 100 -8.03 7.39 -23.57
N PHE A 101 -8.74 6.41 -24.13
CA PHE A 101 -8.60 6.04 -25.54
C PHE A 101 -9.76 6.62 -26.33
N ILE A 102 -9.42 7.37 -27.39
CA ILE A 102 -10.40 7.89 -28.35
C ILE A 102 -10.21 7.09 -29.63
N GLN A 103 -11.25 6.37 -30.02
CA GLN A 103 -11.30 5.66 -31.29
C GLN A 103 -12.33 6.32 -32.18
N THR A 104 -11.87 6.88 -33.29
CA THR A 104 -12.73 7.32 -34.38
C THR A 104 -12.98 6.15 -35.34
N ASP A 105 -14.06 6.19 -36.11
CA ASP A 105 -14.29 5.21 -37.17
C ASP A 105 -13.24 5.34 -38.28
N LYS A 106 -12.72 6.56 -38.50
CA LYS A 106 -11.71 6.88 -39.52
C LYS A 106 -10.65 7.87 -39.01
N PRO A 107 -9.43 7.80 -39.56
CA PRO A 107 -8.36 8.75 -39.20
C PRO A 107 -8.55 10.15 -39.83
N ILE A 108 -9.32 10.26 -40.92
CA ILE A 108 -9.49 11.52 -41.68
C ILE A 108 -10.96 11.63 -42.16
N TYR A 109 -11.55 12.83 -42.01
CA TYR A 109 -12.87 13.18 -42.53
C TYR A 109 -12.77 14.27 -43.58
N THR A 110 -13.57 14.18 -44.65
CA THR A 110 -13.76 15.28 -45.60
C THR A 110 -14.93 16.17 -45.19
N PRO A 111 -15.02 17.43 -45.69
CA PRO A 111 -16.14 18.32 -45.39
C PRO A 111 -17.49 17.67 -45.74
N GLY A 112 -18.41 17.65 -44.77
CA GLY A 112 -19.75 17.05 -44.92
C GLY A 112 -19.87 15.61 -44.42
N GLN A 113 -18.82 15.01 -43.87
CA GLN A 113 -18.86 13.71 -43.19
C GLN A 113 -19.05 13.88 -41.67
N THR A 114 -19.70 12.88 -41.05
CA THR A 114 -19.89 12.69 -39.60
C THR A 114 -19.68 11.24 -39.25
#